data_AF-A0AAW9MRK8-F1
#
_entry.id   AF-A0AAW9MRK8-F1
#
_cell.length_a   1.000
_cell.length_b   1.000
_cell.length_c   1.000
_cell.angle_alpha   90.00
_cell.angle_beta   90.00
_cell.angle_gamma   90.00
#
_symmetry.space_group_name_H-M   'P 1'
#
loop_
_entity.id
_entity.type
_entity.pdbx_description
1 polymer ?
#
loop_
_entity_poly.entity_id
_entity_poly.type
_entity_poly.pdbx_seq_one_letter_code
_entity_poly.pdbx_strand_id
1 'polypeptide(L)'
;MHNSFLLYSRLYRGSCSRTYLKIKLKKSKIIKEKIQKLKNKNANHIDSNEFAIEIGKILSEAFTGEIRVDLLPDNRIYYNIAKRIIEPNLKRNYDIVGDYSRNVQEVLNKKSNISLKAIKADLNQDRIDGIVNKISGYNTFEDGKWLLEEPIINFTQAIVDDTIKTNAEFQYKSGLRPKIIRKEAGNCCKWCKDAVGVYEYPDVPKDVYRRHQRCRCTVDYLPGNNKKQDVWTKKWTDIDKSDKIEERNDFSNKHKFKINNKQFGKKSRKHMRDFKLDASLEADRKKFIAIIYDIVENNDRIIRNINWRGQTDPLIAYVKGDDVVLANKNNEFVTILRGGVNNARIKNTGK
;
A
#
# COMPACT_ATOMS: atom_id res chain seq x y z
N MET A 1 1.73 -12.06 -9.41
CA MET A 1 1.18 -12.35 -10.77
C MET A 1 -0.17 -11.69 -11.02
N HIS A 2 -1.08 -11.60 -10.03
CA HIS A 2 -2.40 -10.96 -10.19
C HIS A 2 -2.36 -9.46 -10.60
N ASN A 3 -1.51 -8.61 -10.00
CA ASN A 3 -1.47 -7.16 -10.31
C ASN A 3 -0.95 -6.83 -11.72
N SER A 4 0.01 -7.60 -12.26
CA SER A 4 0.48 -7.40 -13.64
C SER A 4 -0.56 -7.80 -14.69
N PHE A 5 -1.45 -8.73 -14.36
CA PHE A 5 -2.53 -9.18 -15.25
C PHE A 5 -3.65 -8.13 -15.36
N LEU A 6 -3.95 -7.41 -14.28
CA LEU A 6 -4.90 -6.28 -14.28
C LEU A 6 -4.41 -5.08 -15.10
N LEU A 7 -3.11 -4.76 -15.04
CA LEU A 7 -2.53 -3.70 -15.86
C LEU A 7 -2.59 -4.08 -17.35
N TYR A 8 -2.27 -5.35 -17.66
CA TYR A 8 -2.36 -5.89 -19.02
C TYR A 8 -3.82 -5.88 -19.52
N SER A 9 -4.80 -6.29 -18.70
CA SER A 9 -6.21 -6.31 -19.12
C SER A 9 -6.81 -4.91 -19.32
N ARG A 10 -6.43 -3.92 -18.49
CA ARG A 10 -6.84 -2.50 -18.62
C ARG A 10 -6.22 -1.80 -19.84
N LEU A 11 -4.98 -2.14 -20.20
CA LEU A 11 -4.36 -1.68 -21.44
C LEU A 11 -5.16 -2.15 -22.69
N TYR A 12 -5.84 -3.30 -22.62
CA TYR A 12 -6.35 -3.98 -23.82
C TYR A 12 -7.89 -4.15 -23.96
N ARG A 13 -8.76 -3.90 -22.96
CA ARG A 13 -10.24 -4.00 -23.09
C ARG A 13 -10.97 -2.68 -23.42
N GLY A 14 -12.04 -2.71 -24.26
CA GLY A 14 -12.97 -1.58 -24.58
C GLY A 14 -13.07 -1.06 -26.04
N SER A 15 -14.27 -0.69 -26.50
CA SER A 15 -14.80 -0.41 -27.87
C SER A 15 -14.42 0.90 -28.65
N CYS A 16 -14.34 0.73 -29.99
CA CYS A 16 -14.49 1.61 -31.16
C CYS A 16 -13.61 2.88 -31.42
N SER A 17 -13.49 3.89 -30.54
CA SER A 17 -12.45 4.95 -30.69
C SER A 17 -11.07 4.48 -30.16
N ARG A 18 -11.09 3.34 -29.47
CA ARG A 18 -9.99 2.73 -28.71
C ARG A 18 -8.92 2.01 -29.56
N THR A 19 -9.11 1.82 -30.86
CA THR A 19 -8.29 0.88 -31.64
C THR A 19 -6.89 1.43 -31.94
N TYR A 20 -6.78 2.69 -32.38
CA TYR A 20 -5.50 3.34 -32.71
C TYR A 20 -4.57 3.41 -31.48
N LEU A 21 -5.05 4.02 -30.39
CA LEU A 21 -4.28 4.16 -29.16
C LEU A 21 -3.85 2.79 -28.62
N LYS A 22 -4.73 1.79 -28.63
CA LYS A 22 -4.39 0.43 -28.21
C LYS A 22 -3.32 -0.21 -29.10
N ILE A 23 -3.38 -0.02 -30.41
CA ILE A 23 -2.40 -0.56 -31.35
C ILE A 23 -1.03 0.07 -31.08
N LYS A 24 -0.97 1.40 -30.95
CA LYS A 24 0.28 2.13 -30.65
C LYS A 24 0.88 1.68 -29.31
N LEU A 25 0.07 1.59 -28.26
CA LEU A 25 0.48 1.06 -26.95
C LEU A 25 1.00 -0.39 -27.04
N LYS A 26 0.36 -1.25 -27.85
CA LYS A 26 0.82 -2.63 -28.10
C LYS A 26 2.12 -2.71 -28.90
N LYS A 27 2.42 -1.72 -29.74
CA LYS A 27 3.60 -1.75 -30.61
C LYS A 27 4.82 -1.12 -29.96
N SER A 28 4.64 -0.16 -29.05
CA SER A 28 5.76 0.54 -28.39
C SER A 28 6.74 -0.43 -27.69
N LYS A 29 8.00 -0.36 -28.12
CA LYS A 29 9.10 -1.14 -27.55
C LYS A 29 9.40 -0.69 -26.12
N ILE A 30 9.39 0.62 -25.88
CA ILE A 30 9.65 1.23 -24.56
C ILE A 30 8.62 0.72 -23.54
N ILE A 31 7.32 0.78 -23.85
CA ILE A 31 6.26 0.28 -22.95
C ILE A 31 6.46 -1.19 -22.61
N LYS A 32 6.79 -2.04 -23.60
CA LYS A 32 7.04 -3.47 -23.38
C LYS A 32 8.22 -3.69 -22.45
N GLU A 33 9.33 -2.98 -22.68
CA GLU A 33 10.53 -3.05 -21.84
C GLU A 33 10.22 -2.66 -20.40
N LYS A 34 9.48 -1.56 -20.17
CA LYS A 34 9.10 -1.10 -18.83
C LYS A 34 8.14 -2.06 -18.12
N ILE A 35 7.19 -2.64 -18.84
CA ILE A 35 6.32 -3.70 -18.30
C ILE A 35 7.16 -4.93 -17.92
N GLN A 36 8.14 -5.32 -18.73
CA GLN A 36 8.99 -6.47 -18.44
C GLN A 36 9.88 -6.22 -17.22
N LYS A 37 10.49 -5.03 -17.09
CA LYS A 37 11.24 -4.64 -15.89
C LYS A 37 10.38 -4.73 -14.63
N LEU A 38 9.12 -4.28 -14.69
CA LEU A 38 8.18 -4.37 -13.58
C LEU A 38 7.87 -5.83 -13.23
N LYS A 39 7.62 -6.69 -14.24
CA LYS A 39 7.41 -8.14 -14.04
C LYS A 39 8.61 -8.82 -13.39
N ASN A 40 9.81 -8.43 -13.81
CA ASN A 40 11.08 -8.91 -13.27
C ASN A 40 11.40 -8.30 -11.89
N LYS A 41 10.50 -7.48 -11.32
CA LYS A 41 10.68 -6.76 -10.04
C LYS A 41 11.92 -5.87 -10.01
N ASN A 42 12.37 -5.37 -11.16
CA ASN A 42 13.57 -4.54 -11.29
C ASN A 42 13.28 -3.11 -11.76
N ALA A 43 12.01 -2.70 -11.78
CA ALA A 43 11.61 -1.33 -12.09
C ALA A 43 11.80 -0.38 -10.90
N ASN A 44 12.05 0.89 -11.21
CA ASN A 44 12.10 2.02 -10.26
C ASN A 44 11.30 3.22 -10.82
N HIS A 45 11.30 4.36 -10.12
CA HIS A 45 10.50 5.52 -10.56
C HIS A 45 11.08 6.27 -11.78
N ILE A 46 12.34 6.03 -12.14
CA ILE A 46 12.89 6.47 -13.43
C ILE A 46 12.16 5.70 -14.56
N ASP A 47 11.99 4.38 -14.40
CA ASP A 47 11.20 3.58 -15.33
C ASP A 47 9.72 4.02 -15.37
N SER A 48 9.14 4.43 -14.23
CA SER A 48 7.79 5.04 -14.20
C SER A 48 7.71 6.34 -15.00
N ASN A 49 8.69 7.23 -14.87
CA ASN A 49 8.71 8.49 -15.63
C ASN A 49 8.89 8.25 -17.13
N GLU A 50 9.79 7.36 -17.54
CA GLU A 50 9.96 7.00 -18.96
C GLU A 50 8.71 6.34 -19.55
N PHE A 51 8.06 5.47 -18.78
CA PHE A 51 6.76 4.91 -19.15
C PHE A 51 5.71 6.01 -19.32
N ALA A 52 5.61 6.95 -18.38
CA ALA A 52 4.66 8.06 -18.45
C ALA A 52 4.90 8.99 -19.65
N ILE A 53 6.17 9.29 -19.98
CA ILE A 53 6.53 10.07 -21.16
C ILE A 53 6.03 9.38 -22.42
N GLU A 54 6.30 8.09 -22.58
CA GLU A 54 5.91 7.33 -23.77
C GLU A 54 4.39 7.23 -23.92
N ILE A 55 3.65 6.97 -22.84
CA ILE A 55 2.18 6.98 -22.87
C ILE A 55 1.65 8.38 -23.23
N GLY A 56 2.26 9.43 -22.67
CA GLY A 56 1.91 10.82 -22.95
C GLY A 56 2.11 11.19 -24.43
N LYS A 57 3.25 10.81 -25.01
CA LYS A 57 3.55 11.01 -26.44
C LYS A 57 2.54 10.31 -27.33
N ILE A 58 2.27 9.03 -27.07
CA ILE A 58 1.29 8.25 -27.86
C ILE A 58 -0.12 8.86 -27.77
N LEU A 59 -0.53 9.36 -26.60
CA LEU A 59 -1.82 10.01 -26.46
C LEU A 59 -1.85 11.37 -27.17
N SER A 60 -0.78 12.15 -27.05
CA SER A 60 -0.63 13.42 -27.72
C SER A 60 -0.71 13.26 -29.25
N GLU A 61 0.04 12.31 -29.82
CA GLU A 61 -0.03 11.97 -31.25
C GLU A 61 -1.44 11.59 -31.68
N ALA A 62 -2.16 10.81 -30.85
CA ALA A 62 -3.54 10.42 -31.14
C ALA A 62 -4.47 11.64 -31.14
N PHE A 63 -4.31 12.58 -30.21
CA PHE A 63 -5.12 13.80 -30.24
C PHE A 63 -4.82 14.68 -31.46
N THR A 64 -3.54 14.91 -31.76
CA THR A 64 -3.15 15.80 -32.87
C THR A 64 -3.39 15.19 -34.25
N GLY A 65 -3.44 13.86 -34.36
CA GLY A 65 -3.65 13.15 -35.62
C GLY A 65 -5.10 12.78 -35.92
N GLU A 66 -5.94 12.57 -34.90
CA GLU A 66 -7.32 12.08 -35.08
C GLU A 66 -8.38 13.20 -35.00
N ILE A 67 -8.06 14.34 -34.36
CA ILE A 67 -8.97 15.49 -34.34
C ILE A 67 -8.80 16.23 -35.66
N ARG A 68 -9.76 16.03 -36.57
CA ARG A 68 -9.75 16.69 -37.87
C ARG A 68 -10.57 17.97 -37.84
N VAL A 69 -9.96 19.08 -38.26
CA VAL A 69 -10.54 20.43 -38.21
C VAL A 69 -11.81 20.54 -39.07
N ASP A 70 -11.85 19.86 -40.21
CA ASP A 70 -13.00 19.79 -41.12
C ASP A 70 -14.25 19.15 -40.51
N LEU A 71 -14.09 18.39 -39.42
CA LEU A 71 -15.20 17.79 -38.68
C LEU A 71 -15.63 18.62 -37.46
N LEU A 72 -14.93 19.73 -37.17
CA LEU A 72 -15.25 20.60 -36.05
C LEU A 72 -16.23 21.70 -36.49
N PRO A 73 -17.27 21.98 -35.69
CA PRO A 73 -18.13 23.15 -35.93
C PRO A 73 -17.30 24.43 -35.84
N ASP A 74 -17.42 25.28 -36.85
CA ASP A 74 -16.70 26.55 -36.97
C ASP A 74 -15.17 26.42 -36.84
N ASN A 75 -14.60 25.25 -37.19
CA ASN A 75 -13.19 24.91 -36.97
C ASN A 75 -12.75 25.01 -35.48
N ARG A 76 -13.70 24.97 -34.54
CA ARG A 76 -13.50 25.18 -33.10
C ARG A 76 -13.90 23.97 -32.28
N ILE A 77 -13.17 23.74 -31.18
CA ILE A 77 -13.50 22.69 -30.22
C ILE A 77 -14.30 23.23 -29.03
N TYR A 78 -15.63 23.19 -29.11
CA TYR A 78 -16.50 23.60 -28.00
C TYR A 78 -16.32 22.74 -26.75
N TYR A 79 -16.66 23.29 -25.58
CA TYR A 79 -16.45 22.67 -24.27
C TYR A 79 -16.99 21.23 -24.19
N ASN A 80 -18.21 21.01 -24.68
CA ASN A 80 -18.84 19.68 -24.71
C ASN A 80 -18.07 18.68 -25.60
N ILE A 81 -17.51 19.12 -26.73
CA ILE A 81 -16.70 18.30 -27.63
C ILE A 81 -15.36 18.00 -26.96
N ALA A 82 -14.67 19.03 -26.47
CA ALA A 82 -13.40 18.90 -25.75
C ALA A 82 -13.54 17.95 -24.55
N LYS A 83 -14.58 18.12 -23.73
CA LYS A 83 -14.86 17.27 -22.58
C LYS A 83 -15.07 15.81 -22.99
N ARG A 84 -15.88 15.54 -24.02
CA ARG A 84 -16.16 14.17 -24.48
C ARG A 84 -14.94 13.46 -25.07
N ILE A 85 -14.00 14.20 -25.66
CA ILE A 85 -12.82 13.64 -26.31
C ILE A 85 -11.64 13.55 -25.34
N ILE A 86 -11.32 14.62 -24.62
CA ILE A 86 -10.09 14.76 -23.85
C ILE A 86 -10.19 14.06 -22.49
N GLU A 87 -11.27 14.33 -21.72
CA GLU A 87 -11.40 13.87 -20.33
C GLU A 87 -11.34 12.34 -20.19
N PRO A 88 -12.10 11.52 -20.96
CA PRO A 88 -12.04 10.07 -20.82
C PRO A 88 -10.65 9.50 -21.13
N ASN A 89 -9.93 10.11 -22.07
CA ASN A 89 -8.60 9.68 -22.47
C ASN A 89 -7.54 10.05 -21.42
N LEU A 90 -7.62 11.24 -20.83
CA LEU A 90 -6.75 11.63 -19.70
C LEU A 90 -7.01 10.79 -18.45
N LYS A 91 -8.27 10.49 -18.12
CA LYS A 91 -8.64 9.56 -17.04
C LYS A 91 -8.06 8.16 -17.24
N ARG A 92 -8.16 7.64 -18.46
CA ARG A 92 -7.57 6.35 -18.81
C ARG A 92 -6.05 6.36 -18.68
N ASN A 93 -5.41 7.47 -19.06
CA ASN A 93 -3.97 7.65 -18.95
C ASN A 93 -3.52 7.67 -17.47
N TYR A 94 -4.26 8.42 -16.64
CA TYR A 94 -4.12 8.40 -15.18
C TYR A 94 -4.19 6.99 -14.61
N ASP A 95 -5.18 6.19 -15.01
CA ASP A 95 -5.29 4.82 -14.50
C ASP A 95 -4.09 3.96 -14.88
N ILE A 96 -3.65 4.03 -16.15
CA ILE A 96 -2.52 3.24 -16.65
C ILE A 96 -1.22 3.62 -15.94
N VAL A 97 -0.89 4.91 -15.91
CA VAL A 97 0.37 5.41 -15.36
C VAL A 97 0.37 5.34 -13.83
N GLY A 98 -0.76 5.65 -13.20
CA GLY A 98 -0.94 5.56 -11.74
C GLY A 98 -0.86 4.13 -11.24
N ASP A 99 -1.49 3.16 -11.92
CA ASP A 99 -1.36 1.75 -11.55
C ASP A 99 0.07 1.24 -11.77
N TYR A 100 0.74 1.62 -12.87
CA TYR A 100 2.14 1.25 -13.10
C TYR A 100 3.04 1.80 -11.98
N SER A 101 2.87 3.07 -11.63
CA SER A 101 3.66 3.76 -10.58
C SER A 101 3.41 3.16 -9.19
N ARG A 102 2.15 2.85 -8.85
CA ARG A 102 1.80 2.11 -7.63
C ARG A 102 2.50 0.75 -7.59
N ASN A 103 2.46 -0.01 -8.69
CA ASN A 103 3.07 -1.33 -8.74
C ASN A 103 4.60 -1.26 -8.66
N VAL A 104 5.24 -0.25 -9.25
CA VAL A 104 6.67 0.03 -9.05
C VAL A 104 6.97 0.30 -7.58
N GLN A 105 6.17 1.14 -6.93
CA GLN A 105 6.30 1.42 -5.51
C GLN A 105 6.13 0.16 -4.65
N GLU A 106 5.19 -0.75 -4.98
CA GLU A 106 5.06 -2.05 -4.28
C GLU A 106 6.34 -2.90 -4.40
N VAL A 107 7.01 -2.86 -5.56
CA VAL A 107 8.29 -3.55 -5.77
C VAL A 107 9.38 -2.93 -4.91
N LEU A 108 9.45 -1.59 -4.86
CA LEU A 108 10.43 -0.88 -4.04
C LEU A 108 10.22 -1.12 -2.55
N ASN A 109 8.97 -1.07 -2.06
CA ASN A 109 8.63 -1.37 -0.68
C ASN A 109 9.10 -2.79 -0.30
N LYS A 110 8.78 -3.79 -1.14
CA LYS A 110 9.21 -5.18 -0.90
C LYS A 110 10.73 -5.34 -0.90
N LYS A 111 11.44 -4.64 -1.79
CA LYS A 111 12.92 -4.64 -1.81
C LYS A 111 13.52 -4.06 -0.54
N SER A 112 12.84 -3.09 0.08
CA SER A 112 13.24 -2.48 1.35
C SER A 112 12.65 -3.18 2.58
N ASN A 113 12.05 -4.38 2.43
CA ASN A 113 11.35 -5.12 3.49
C ASN A 113 10.17 -4.36 4.13
N ILE A 114 9.60 -3.35 3.47
CA ILE A 114 8.45 -2.60 3.96
C ILE A 114 7.17 -3.37 3.64
N SER A 115 6.39 -3.70 4.67
CA SER A 115 5.11 -4.43 4.55
C SER A 115 3.93 -3.54 4.13
N LEU A 116 4.12 -2.21 4.05
CA LEU A 116 3.10 -1.26 3.63
C LEU A 116 2.75 -1.42 2.14
N LYS A 117 1.43 -1.47 1.85
CA LYS A 117 0.93 -1.44 0.48
C LYS A 117 1.15 -0.07 -0.14
N ALA A 118 1.54 -0.05 -1.41
CA ALA A 118 1.66 1.21 -2.13
C ALA A 118 0.28 1.77 -2.51
N ILE A 119 0.18 3.09 -2.57
CA ILE A 119 -1.03 3.84 -2.85
C ILE A 119 -0.92 4.47 -4.24
N LYS A 120 -1.99 4.47 -5.03
CA LYS A 120 -2.09 5.28 -6.26
C LYS A 120 -2.57 6.66 -5.84
N ALA A 121 -1.93 7.74 -6.28
CA ALA A 121 -2.41 9.10 -5.97
C ALA A 121 -3.78 9.36 -6.60
N ASP A 122 -4.57 10.23 -6.00
CA ASP A 122 -5.88 10.63 -6.55
C ASP A 122 -5.73 11.39 -7.86
N LEU A 123 -6.77 11.30 -8.70
CA LEU A 123 -6.80 12.01 -9.97
C LEU A 123 -6.92 13.52 -9.73
N ASN A 124 -6.02 14.29 -10.33
CA ASN A 124 -6.16 15.74 -10.41
C ASN A 124 -7.18 16.12 -11.50
N GLN A 125 -8.46 16.18 -11.13
CA GLN A 125 -9.55 16.53 -12.05
C GLN A 125 -9.47 17.99 -12.51
N ASP A 126 -9.09 18.92 -11.62
CA ASP A 126 -8.94 20.34 -11.93
C ASP A 126 -7.98 20.58 -13.11
N ARG A 127 -6.93 19.77 -13.20
CA ARG A 127 -5.97 19.84 -14.30
C ARG A 127 -6.57 19.37 -15.63
N ILE A 128 -7.44 18.37 -15.62
CA ILE A 128 -8.17 17.94 -16.82
C ILE A 128 -9.15 19.03 -17.24
N ASP A 129 -9.92 19.53 -16.28
CA ASP A 129 -10.92 20.57 -16.51
C ASP A 129 -10.25 21.86 -17.02
N GLY A 130 -9.07 22.20 -16.51
CA GLY A 130 -8.25 23.30 -17.00
C GLY A 130 -7.83 23.16 -18.46
N ILE A 131 -7.44 21.95 -18.90
CA ILE A 131 -7.10 21.69 -20.31
C ILE A 131 -8.36 21.84 -21.18
N VAL A 132 -9.48 21.24 -20.76
CA VAL A 132 -10.76 21.28 -21.48
C VAL A 132 -11.28 22.72 -21.60
N ASN A 133 -11.30 23.47 -20.50
CA ASN A 133 -11.74 24.87 -20.51
C ASN A 133 -10.85 25.72 -21.41
N LYS A 134 -9.52 25.57 -21.29
CA LYS A 134 -8.58 26.42 -22.01
C LYS A 134 -8.61 26.17 -23.51
N ILE A 135 -8.67 24.90 -23.96
CA ILE A 135 -8.70 24.59 -25.39
C ILE A 135 -10.00 25.09 -26.04
N SER A 136 -11.12 25.02 -25.30
CA SER A 136 -12.41 25.53 -25.78
C SER A 136 -12.52 27.05 -25.78
N GLY A 137 -11.60 27.75 -25.12
CA GLY A 137 -11.52 29.21 -25.15
C GLY A 137 -10.91 29.78 -26.43
N TYR A 138 -10.24 28.96 -27.25
CA TYR A 138 -9.64 29.44 -28.49
C TYR A 138 -10.67 29.62 -29.61
N ASN A 139 -10.37 30.56 -30.51
CA ASN A 139 -11.18 30.86 -31.69
C ASN A 139 -11.15 29.71 -32.70
N THR A 140 -9.98 29.10 -32.90
CA THR A 140 -9.81 27.93 -33.76
C THR A 140 -9.13 26.78 -33.01
N PHE A 141 -9.32 25.55 -33.48
CA PHE A 141 -8.61 24.39 -32.94
C PHE A 141 -7.09 24.51 -33.10
N GLU A 142 -6.61 25.03 -34.23
CA GLU A 142 -5.17 25.15 -34.49
C GLU A 142 -4.49 26.08 -33.47
N ASP A 143 -5.14 27.18 -33.06
CA ASP A 143 -4.61 28.07 -32.01
C ASP A 143 -4.47 27.37 -30.64
N GLY A 144 -5.39 26.43 -30.36
CA GLY A 144 -5.44 25.68 -29.09
C GLY A 144 -4.68 24.35 -29.11
N LYS A 145 -4.25 23.88 -30.28
CA LYS A 145 -3.71 22.53 -30.52
C LYS A 145 -2.51 22.18 -29.65
N TRP A 146 -1.66 23.16 -29.36
CA TRP A 146 -0.50 23.00 -28.48
C TRP A 146 -0.85 22.48 -27.08
N LEU A 147 -2.10 22.65 -26.61
CA LEU A 147 -2.57 22.09 -25.35
C LEU A 147 -2.66 20.56 -25.36
N LEU A 148 -2.78 19.96 -26.54
CA LEU A 148 -2.83 18.51 -26.74
C LEU A 148 -1.44 17.92 -27.02
N GLU A 149 -0.39 18.74 -26.96
CA GLU A 149 1.00 18.35 -27.15
C GLU A 149 1.72 18.11 -25.81
N GLU A 150 2.76 18.91 -25.53
CA GLU A 150 3.56 18.84 -24.31
C GLU A 150 2.75 18.90 -23.00
N PRO A 151 1.63 19.64 -22.88
CA PRO A 151 0.83 19.61 -21.66
C PRO A 151 0.25 18.23 -21.34
N ILE A 152 -0.04 17.39 -22.34
CA ILE A 152 -0.50 16.01 -22.15
C ILE A 152 0.64 15.15 -21.59
N ILE A 153 1.85 15.30 -22.12
CA ILE A 153 3.05 14.61 -21.61
C ILE A 153 3.36 15.06 -20.17
N ASN A 154 3.23 16.36 -19.90
CA ASN A 154 3.46 16.88 -18.55
C ASN A 154 2.38 16.39 -17.56
N PHE A 155 1.13 16.23 -18.01
CA PHE A 155 0.07 15.63 -17.21
C PHE A 155 0.40 14.18 -16.85
N THR A 156 0.87 13.38 -17.81
CA THR A 156 1.25 11.99 -17.53
C THR A 156 2.42 11.86 -16.58
N GLN A 157 3.45 12.69 -16.72
CA GLN A 157 4.59 12.68 -15.80
C GLN A 157 4.19 13.08 -14.37
N ALA A 158 3.31 14.07 -14.23
CA ALA A 158 2.86 14.51 -12.90
C ALA A 158 2.13 13.41 -12.11
N ILE A 159 1.43 12.49 -12.77
CA ILE A 159 0.80 11.33 -12.11
C ILE A 159 1.84 10.46 -11.38
N VAL A 160 3.05 10.35 -11.93
CA VAL A 160 4.16 9.63 -11.30
C VAL A 160 4.62 10.38 -10.06
N ASP A 161 4.87 11.69 -10.17
CA ASP A 161 5.34 12.52 -9.06
C ASP A 161 4.33 12.57 -7.92
N ASP A 162 3.04 12.72 -8.23
CA ASP A 162 1.93 12.71 -7.27
C ASP A 162 1.87 11.35 -6.56
N THR A 163 2.05 10.25 -7.29
CA THR A 163 2.10 8.90 -6.69
C THR A 163 3.29 8.74 -5.75
N ILE A 164 4.48 9.22 -6.12
CA ILE A 164 5.67 9.21 -5.26
C ILE A 164 5.40 10.02 -3.99
N LYS A 165 4.87 11.23 -4.14
CA LYS A 165 4.56 12.12 -3.02
C LYS A 165 3.56 11.50 -2.05
N THR A 166 2.47 10.92 -2.56
CA THR A 166 1.44 10.26 -1.74
C THR A 166 2.01 9.08 -0.96
N ASN A 167 2.91 8.28 -1.56
CA ASN A 167 3.54 7.17 -0.86
C ASN A 167 4.60 7.62 0.15
N ALA A 168 5.34 8.69 -0.15
CA ALA A 168 6.29 9.27 0.80
C ALA A 168 5.58 9.78 2.06
N GLU A 169 4.50 10.53 1.87
CA GLU A 169 3.64 11.01 2.95
C GLU A 169 3.01 9.85 3.74
N PHE A 170 2.50 8.83 3.03
CA PHE A 170 1.91 7.66 3.68
C PHE A 170 2.93 6.91 4.55
N GLN A 171 4.13 6.67 4.01
CA GLN A 171 5.19 6.02 4.76
C GLN A 171 5.66 6.86 5.95
N TYR A 172 5.78 8.17 5.77
CA TYR A 172 6.12 9.08 6.86
C TYR A 172 5.09 9.02 8.00
N LYS A 173 3.81 9.05 7.67
CA LYS A 173 2.70 8.86 8.63
C LYS A 173 2.76 7.51 9.34
N SER A 174 3.35 6.49 8.71
CA SER A 174 3.63 5.18 9.31
C SER A 174 4.96 5.13 10.10
N GLY A 175 5.63 6.26 10.32
CA GLY A 175 6.86 6.36 11.12
C GLY A 175 8.16 6.09 10.35
N LEU A 176 8.11 5.95 9.02
CA LEU A 176 9.30 5.84 8.17
C LEU A 176 9.89 7.21 7.86
N ARG A 177 11.14 7.21 7.37
CA ARG A 177 11.84 8.41 6.89
C ARG A 177 12.27 8.22 5.43
N PRO A 178 11.34 8.29 4.46
CA PRO A 178 11.69 8.10 3.06
C PRO A 178 12.50 9.27 2.51
N LYS A 179 13.33 8.99 1.50
CA LYS A 179 14.11 10.02 0.79
C LYS A 179 13.62 10.19 -0.63
N ILE A 180 13.52 11.45 -1.05
CA ILE A 180 13.14 11.86 -2.39
C ILE A 180 14.39 12.36 -3.10
N ILE A 181 14.67 11.80 -4.27
CA ILE A 181 15.85 12.17 -5.05
C ILE A 181 15.39 12.78 -6.36
N ARG A 182 15.60 14.07 -6.55
CA ARG A 182 15.36 14.71 -7.85
C ARG A 182 16.66 14.69 -8.66
N LYS A 183 16.61 14.13 -9.87
CA LYS A 183 17.74 14.06 -10.80
C LYS A 183 17.43 14.88 -12.06
N GLU A 184 18.42 15.62 -12.54
CA GLU A 184 18.30 16.32 -13.82
C GLU A 184 18.42 15.39 -15.03
N ALA A 185 17.88 15.82 -16.18
CA ALA A 185 17.93 15.07 -17.43
C ALA A 185 19.05 15.54 -18.39
N GLY A 186 19.85 16.55 -18.00
CA GLY A 186 20.74 17.31 -18.88
C GLY A 186 20.00 18.44 -19.60
N ASN A 187 20.66 19.59 -19.85
CA ASN A 187 20.06 20.79 -20.47
C ASN A 187 18.82 21.36 -19.76
N CYS A 188 18.79 21.25 -18.42
CA CYS A 188 17.68 21.74 -17.61
C CYS A 188 17.76 23.26 -17.37
N CYS A 189 16.60 23.92 -17.21
CA CYS A 189 16.55 25.34 -16.85
C CYS A 189 17.13 25.56 -15.43
N LYS A 190 17.48 26.81 -15.11
CA LYS A 190 18.07 27.18 -13.81
C LYS A 190 17.23 26.66 -12.63
N TRP A 191 15.93 26.94 -12.63
CA TRP A 191 15.02 26.49 -11.57
C TRP A 191 15.01 24.95 -11.40
N CYS A 192 15.11 24.18 -12.49
CA CYS A 192 15.18 22.72 -12.39
C CYS A 192 16.49 22.23 -11.80
N LYS A 193 17.61 22.90 -12.11
CA LYS A 193 18.92 22.60 -11.53
C LYS A 193 18.92 22.89 -10.03
N ASP A 194 18.34 24.02 -9.62
CA ASP A 194 18.26 24.43 -8.22
C ASP A 194 17.40 23.46 -7.38
N ALA A 195 16.43 22.77 -8.00
CA ALA A 195 15.59 21.77 -7.34
C ALA A 195 16.24 20.37 -7.25
N VAL A 196 17.37 20.11 -7.91
CA VAL A 196 18.08 18.81 -7.85
C VAL A 196 18.63 18.58 -6.45
N GLY A 197 18.44 17.38 -5.92
CA GLY A 197 18.93 17.06 -4.59
C GLY A 197 18.30 15.82 -3.99
N VAL A 198 18.76 15.50 -2.78
CA VAL A 198 18.20 14.45 -1.93
C VAL A 198 17.50 15.13 -0.77
N TYR A 199 16.21 14.84 -0.59
CA TYR A 199 15.37 15.45 0.42
C TYR A 199 14.84 14.36 1.36
N GLU A 200 14.88 14.60 2.66
CA GLU A 200 14.30 13.70 3.66
C GLU A 200 12.89 14.15 4.01
N TYR A 201 11.94 13.21 4.08
CA TYR A 201 10.55 13.55 4.41
C TYR A 201 10.39 13.80 5.93
N PRO A 202 9.69 14.87 6.36
CA PRO A 202 8.78 15.74 5.59
C PRO A 202 9.39 17.01 5.00
N ASP A 203 10.68 17.24 5.17
CA ASP A 203 11.40 18.44 4.74
C ASP A 203 11.68 18.45 3.22
N VAL A 204 10.62 18.28 2.43
CA VAL A 204 10.65 18.27 0.96
C VAL A 204 9.92 19.49 0.43
N PRO A 205 10.63 20.49 -0.14
CA PRO A 205 9.99 21.66 -0.75
C PRO A 205 8.99 21.28 -1.83
N LYS A 206 7.88 22.01 -1.95
CA LYS A 206 6.84 21.76 -2.95
C LYS A 206 7.41 21.76 -4.38
N ASP A 207 8.43 22.57 -4.63
CA ASP A 207 9.08 22.71 -5.93
C ASP A 207 9.79 21.43 -6.40
N VAL A 208 10.16 20.53 -5.49
CA VAL A 208 10.75 19.22 -5.82
C VAL A 208 9.82 18.35 -6.65
N TYR A 209 8.51 18.51 -6.49
CA TYR A 209 7.49 17.78 -7.26
C TYR A 209 6.94 18.57 -8.45
N ARG A 210 7.24 19.87 -8.55
CA ARG A 210 6.73 20.72 -9.63
C ARG A 210 7.56 20.51 -10.90
N ARG A 211 6.90 20.72 -12.05
CA ARG A 211 7.49 20.67 -13.38
C ARG A 211 7.14 21.93 -14.17
N HIS A 212 8.09 22.49 -14.89
CA HIS A 212 7.82 23.46 -15.95
C HIS A 212 7.43 22.73 -17.26
N GLN A 213 6.92 23.49 -18.22
CA GLN A 213 6.61 22.99 -19.56
C GLN A 213 7.88 22.39 -20.19
N ARG A 214 7.80 21.15 -20.71
CA ARG A 214 8.93 20.36 -21.27
C ARG A 214 9.98 19.82 -20.28
N CYS A 215 9.76 19.89 -18.97
CA CYS A 215 10.69 19.30 -17.99
C CYS A 215 10.75 17.77 -18.09
N ARG A 216 11.97 17.22 -18.28
CA ARG A 216 12.24 15.77 -18.32
C ARG A 216 12.95 15.23 -17.07
N CYS A 217 13.23 16.07 -16.06
CA CYS A 217 13.86 15.65 -14.80
C CYS A 217 13.09 14.51 -14.14
N THR A 218 13.78 13.64 -13.41
CA THR A 218 13.16 12.50 -12.72
C THR A 218 13.09 12.76 -11.23
N VAL A 219 12.01 12.31 -10.61
CA VAL A 219 11.90 12.19 -9.16
C VAL A 219 11.98 10.69 -8.86
N ASP A 220 12.98 10.31 -8.11
CA ASP A 220 13.28 8.96 -7.70
C ASP A 220 13.05 8.84 -6.18
N TYR A 221 12.84 7.61 -5.73
CA TYR A 221 12.34 7.33 -4.40
C TYR A 221 13.17 6.25 -3.74
N LEU A 222 13.73 6.57 -2.57
CA LEU A 222 14.32 5.57 -1.67
C LEU A 222 13.37 5.37 -0.49
N PRO A 223 12.72 4.19 -0.39
CA PRO A 223 12.01 3.84 0.83
C PRO A 223 13.04 3.83 1.95
N GLY A 224 12.81 4.65 2.98
CA GLY A 224 13.72 4.73 4.13
C GLY A 224 13.92 3.34 4.73
N ASN A 225 15.09 3.09 5.33
CA ASN A 225 15.31 1.85 6.06
C ASN A 225 14.15 1.60 7.04
N ASN A 226 13.81 0.33 7.29
CA ASN A 226 12.77 -0.16 8.21
C ASN A 226 12.96 0.26 9.68
N LYS A 227 13.51 1.44 9.96
CA LYS A 227 13.81 1.93 11.31
C LYS A 227 13.03 3.23 11.54
N LYS A 228 12.17 3.22 12.55
CA LYS A 228 11.52 4.43 13.08
C LYS A 228 12.41 5.04 14.17
N GLN A 229 12.55 6.36 14.17
CA GLN A 229 13.21 7.10 15.25
C GLN A 229 12.13 7.67 16.17
N ASP A 230 12.19 7.32 17.44
CA ASP A 230 11.30 7.85 18.47
C ASP A 230 11.59 9.35 18.70
N VAL A 231 10.55 10.21 18.63
CA VAL A 231 10.71 11.68 18.64
C VAL A 231 11.24 12.20 19.98
N TRP A 232 10.93 11.53 21.09
CA TRP A 232 11.26 11.97 22.44
C TRP A 232 12.61 11.40 22.90
N THR A 233 12.86 10.13 22.61
CA THR A 233 14.06 9.40 23.04
C THR A 233 15.15 9.39 21.98
N LYS A 234 14.86 9.80 20.74
CA LYS A 234 15.73 9.79 19.55
C LYS A 234 16.29 8.39 19.21
N LYS A 235 15.74 7.33 19.80
CA LYS A 235 16.17 5.94 19.61
C LYS A 235 15.58 5.37 18.33
N TRP A 236 16.41 4.61 17.61
CA TRP A 236 16.03 3.93 16.36
C TRP A 236 15.55 2.50 16.65
N THR A 237 14.39 2.12 16.11
CA THR A 237 13.79 0.79 16.30
C THR A 237 13.28 0.21 14.98
N ASP A 238 13.46 -1.10 14.77
CA ASP A 238 12.98 -1.79 13.56
C ASP A 238 11.43 -1.87 13.53
N ILE A 239 10.81 -1.46 12.43
CA ILE A 239 9.34 -1.41 12.22
C ILE A 239 8.73 -2.81 12.25
N ASP A 240 9.40 -3.82 11.69
CA ASP A 240 8.92 -5.21 11.70
C ASP A 240 8.84 -5.82 13.11
N LYS A 241 9.52 -5.22 14.10
CA LYS A 241 9.42 -5.59 15.51
C LYS A 241 8.31 -4.83 16.22
N SER A 242 8.04 -3.56 15.86
CA SER A 242 7.04 -2.75 16.55
C SER A 242 5.61 -3.12 16.20
N ASP A 243 5.30 -3.48 14.96
CA ASP A 243 3.93 -3.84 14.56
C ASP A 243 3.49 -5.16 15.24
N LYS A 244 4.46 -6.06 15.45
CA LYS A 244 4.29 -7.28 16.26
C LYS A 244 4.18 -7.01 17.77
N ILE A 245 4.55 -5.82 18.24
CA ILE A 245 4.44 -5.38 19.64
C ILE A 245 3.15 -4.59 19.85
N GLU A 246 2.72 -3.75 18.91
CA GLU A 246 1.44 -3.03 18.96
C GLU A 246 0.25 -4.00 18.86
N GLU A 247 0.28 -5.00 17.96
CA GLU A 247 -0.71 -6.10 17.97
C GLU A 247 -0.66 -6.93 19.28
N ARG A 248 0.50 -6.99 19.96
CA ARG A 248 0.64 -7.69 21.25
C ARG A 248 0.12 -6.85 22.42
N ASN A 249 0.30 -5.54 22.36
CA ASN A 249 -0.10 -4.60 23.40
C ASN A 249 -1.61 -4.32 23.38
N ASP A 250 -2.23 -4.22 22.19
CA ASP A 250 -3.68 -4.12 22.08
C ASP A 250 -4.38 -5.41 22.55
N PHE A 251 -3.78 -6.58 22.28
CA PHE A 251 -4.30 -7.86 22.78
C PHE A 251 -4.04 -8.06 24.29
N SER A 252 -2.96 -7.51 24.83
CA SER A 252 -2.62 -7.59 26.26
C SER A 252 -3.40 -6.60 27.13
N ASN A 253 -3.84 -5.46 26.59
CA ASN A 253 -4.56 -4.42 27.36
C ASN A 253 -6.07 -4.66 27.43
N LYS A 254 -6.62 -5.54 26.57
CA LYS A 254 -8.07 -5.81 26.52
C LYS A 254 -8.55 -6.85 27.53
N HIS A 255 -7.65 -7.71 28.02
CA HIS A 255 -8.00 -8.84 28.88
C HIS A 255 -7.35 -8.73 30.26
N LYS A 256 -8.15 -8.83 31.35
CA LYS A 256 -7.62 -8.90 32.73
C LYS A 256 -6.80 -10.17 32.98
N PHE A 257 -6.98 -11.18 32.13
CA PHE A 257 -6.28 -12.47 32.17
C PHE A 257 -4.96 -12.41 31.41
N LYS A 258 -3.86 -12.89 32.00
CA LYS A 258 -2.51 -12.75 31.46
C LYS A 258 -1.95 -14.09 30.97
N ILE A 259 -1.40 -14.12 29.76
CA ILE A 259 -0.72 -15.30 29.20
C ILE A 259 0.78 -15.04 29.10
N ASN A 260 1.57 -15.67 29.97
CA ASN A 260 3.03 -15.59 29.89
C ASN A 260 3.56 -16.43 28.71
N ASN A 261 4.33 -15.83 27.81
CA ASN A 261 4.86 -16.49 26.60
C ASN A 261 5.66 -17.77 26.89
N LYS A 262 6.45 -17.81 27.98
CA LYS A 262 7.26 -18.98 28.35
C LYS A 262 6.37 -20.14 28.79
N GLN A 263 5.36 -19.84 29.60
CA GLN A 263 4.39 -20.82 30.08
C GLN A 263 3.50 -21.31 28.94
N PHE A 264 2.99 -20.40 28.11
CA PHE A 264 2.22 -20.71 26.91
C PHE A 264 3.01 -21.67 26.00
N GLY A 265 4.24 -21.33 25.61
CA GLY A 265 5.05 -22.18 24.73
C GLY A 265 5.33 -23.59 25.29
N LYS A 266 5.42 -23.75 26.61
CA LYS A 266 5.54 -25.06 27.27
C LYS A 266 4.24 -25.86 27.20
N LYS A 267 3.09 -25.21 27.36
CA LYS A 267 1.76 -25.85 27.37
C LYS A 267 1.19 -26.08 25.99
N SER A 268 1.42 -25.17 25.05
CA SER A 268 1.07 -25.32 23.64
C SER A 268 1.63 -26.61 23.04
N ARG A 269 2.91 -26.90 23.27
CA ARG A 269 3.56 -28.15 22.81
C ARG A 269 2.95 -29.43 23.39
N LYS A 270 2.26 -29.33 24.52
CA LYS A 270 1.66 -30.47 25.22
C LYS A 270 0.18 -30.65 24.90
N HIS A 271 -0.57 -29.56 24.84
CA HIS A 271 -2.03 -29.59 24.82
C HIS A 271 -2.67 -29.15 23.51
N MET A 272 -1.96 -28.50 22.59
CA MET A 272 -2.59 -28.08 21.31
C MET A 272 -3.09 -29.26 20.48
N ARG A 273 -2.38 -30.40 20.54
CA ARG A 273 -2.81 -31.63 19.86
C ARG A 273 -4.15 -32.14 20.37
N ASP A 274 -4.43 -31.95 21.67
CA ASP A 274 -5.72 -32.30 22.27
C ASP A 274 -6.87 -31.53 21.59
N PHE A 275 -6.60 -30.31 21.12
CA PHE A 275 -7.55 -29.46 20.39
C PHE A 275 -7.42 -29.58 18.85
N LYS A 276 -6.71 -30.58 18.33
CA LYS A 276 -6.43 -30.77 16.90
C LYS A 276 -5.69 -29.58 16.25
N LEU A 277 -4.79 -28.93 16.99
CA LEU A 277 -3.99 -27.79 16.54
C LEU A 277 -2.49 -28.13 16.51
N ASP A 278 -1.74 -27.54 15.57
CA ASP A 278 -0.28 -27.69 15.49
C ASP A 278 0.47 -26.52 16.15
N ALA A 279 1.30 -26.85 17.14
CA ALA A 279 2.14 -25.87 17.84
C ALA A 279 3.28 -25.29 16.98
N SER A 280 3.57 -25.84 15.80
CA SER A 280 4.55 -25.28 14.85
C SER A 280 3.97 -24.15 14.00
N LEU A 281 2.65 -24.13 13.79
CA LEU A 281 1.95 -23.19 12.93
C LEU A 281 1.51 -21.94 13.71
N GLU A 282 1.88 -20.75 13.22
CA GLU A 282 1.52 -19.49 13.88
C GLU A 282 0.00 -19.26 13.95
N ALA A 283 -0.72 -19.61 12.87
CA ALA A 283 -2.17 -19.49 12.82
C ALA A 283 -2.87 -20.34 13.90
N ASP A 284 -2.39 -21.55 14.14
CA ASP A 284 -2.94 -22.46 15.14
C ASP A 284 -2.59 -22.02 16.57
N ARG A 285 -1.42 -21.41 16.78
CA ARG A 285 -1.10 -20.75 18.06
C ARG A 285 -2.07 -19.61 18.37
N LYS A 286 -2.43 -18.80 17.36
CA LYS A 286 -3.43 -17.73 17.52
C LYS A 286 -4.81 -18.29 17.87
N LYS A 287 -5.26 -19.35 17.18
CA LYS A 287 -6.51 -20.06 17.51
C LYS A 287 -6.50 -20.61 18.94
N PHE A 288 -5.38 -21.19 19.37
CA PHE A 288 -5.26 -21.73 20.73
C PHE A 288 -5.33 -20.65 21.81
N ILE A 289 -4.74 -19.48 21.57
CA ILE A 289 -4.89 -18.31 22.44
C ILE A 289 -6.37 -17.87 22.51
N ALA A 290 -7.06 -17.82 21.35
CA ALA A 290 -8.47 -17.46 21.31
C ALA A 290 -9.35 -18.43 22.11
N ILE A 291 -9.10 -19.74 22.04
CA ILE A 291 -9.79 -20.75 22.86
C ILE A 291 -9.58 -20.49 24.36
N ILE A 292 -8.34 -20.20 24.78
CA ILE A 292 -8.03 -19.93 26.18
C ILE A 292 -8.82 -18.71 26.69
N TYR A 293 -8.80 -17.61 25.94
CA TYR A 293 -9.56 -16.41 26.32
C TYR A 293 -11.06 -16.67 26.31
N ASP A 294 -11.57 -17.38 25.31
CA ASP A 294 -13.00 -17.72 25.24
C ASP A 294 -13.45 -18.57 26.43
N ILE A 295 -12.65 -19.54 26.89
CA ILE A 295 -12.96 -20.32 28.10
C ILE A 295 -12.91 -19.44 29.34
N VAL A 296 -11.94 -18.52 29.46
CA VAL A 296 -11.82 -17.67 30.66
C VAL A 296 -12.94 -16.63 30.73
N GLU A 297 -13.27 -15.99 29.61
CA GLU A 297 -14.20 -14.87 29.57
C GLU A 297 -15.66 -15.31 29.45
N ASN A 298 -15.92 -16.40 28.72
CA ASN A 298 -17.25 -16.95 28.49
C ASN A 298 -17.40 -18.32 29.17
N ASN A 299 -16.88 -18.46 30.40
CA ASN A 299 -17.00 -19.68 31.19
C ASN A 299 -18.45 -19.91 31.66
N ASP A 300 -18.83 -21.17 31.81
CA ASP A 300 -20.11 -21.57 32.39
C ASP A 300 -20.05 -21.55 33.93
N ARG A 301 -18.88 -21.87 34.50
CA ARG A 301 -18.64 -21.85 35.95
C ARG A 301 -17.17 -21.73 36.31
N ILE A 302 -16.93 -21.32 37.56
CA ILE A 302 -15.60 -21.16 38.15
C ILE A 302 -15.45 -22.05 39.39
N ILE A 303 -14.35 -22.81 39.47
CA ILE A 303 -13.98 -23.61 40.64
C ILE A 303 -12.73 -22.99 41.27
N ARG A 304 -12.77 -22.69 42.57
CA ARG A 304 -11.66 -22.08 43.31
C ARG A 304 -10.96 -23.11 44.21
N ASN A 305 -9.81 -22.74 44.75
CA ASN A 305 -9.06 -23.51 45.75
C ASN A 305 -8.55 -24.88 45.24
N ILE A 306 -8.12 -24.94 43.97
CA ILE A 306 -7.64 -26.19 43.37
C ILE A 306 -6.17 -26.40 43.67
N ASN A 307 -5.85 -27.46 44.41
CA ASN A 307 -4.49 -27.91 44.63
C ASN A 307 -3.93 -28.56 43.36
N TRP A 308 -2.88 -27.97 42.79
CA TRP A 308 -2.30 -28.41 41.53
C TRP A 308 -0.82 -28.76 41.65
N ARG A 309 -0.39 -29.85 40.98
CA ARG A 309 0.98 -30.36 41.11
C ARG A 309 2.00 -29.32 40.62
N GLY A 310 2.97 -29.01 41.49
CA GLY A 310 4.05 -28.07 41.18
C GLY A 310 3.62 -26.61 41.25
N GLN A 311 2.52 -26.30 41.94
CA GLN A 311 2.13 -24.96 42.35
C GLN A 311 2.03 -24.93 43.88
N THR A 312 2.55 -23.87 44.48
CA THR A 312 2.49 -23.67 45.94
C THR A 312 1.15 -23.05 46.35
N ASP A 313 0.59 -22.20 45.50
CA ASP A 313 -0.69 -21.53 45.73
C ASP A 313 -1.84 -22.28 45.04
N PRO A 314 -3.05 -22.27 45.62
CA PRO A 314 -4.23 -22.83 44.99
C PRO A 314 -4.59 -22.09 43.70
N LEU A 315 -5.14 -22.83 42.74
CA LEU A 315 -5.53 -22.32 41.42
C LEU A 315 -7.04 -22.12 41.31
N ILE A 316 -7.41 -21.33 40.31
CA ILE A 316 -8.79 -21.13 39.84
C ILE A 316 -8.95 -21.87 38.51
N ALA A 317 -10.01 -22.67 38.37
CA ALA A 317 -10.41 -23.28 37.11
C ALA A 317 -11.61 -22.54 36.51
N TYR A 318 -11.47 -22.10 35.27
CA TYR A 318 -12.55 -21.63 34.41
C TYR A 318 -13.02 -22.81 33.56
N VAL A 319 -14.31 -23.13 33.62
CA VAL A 319 -14.90 -24.30 32.95
C VAL A 319 -15.86 -23.81 31.86
N LYS A 320 -15.71 -24.32 30.64
CA LYS A 320 -16.64 -24.10 29.53
C LYS A 320 -16.91 -25.42 28.81
N GLY A 321 -18.16 -25.90 28.87
CA GLY A 321 -18.51 -27.27 28.53
C GLY A 321 -17.69 -28.26 29.36
N ASP A 322 -16.96 -29.14 28.68
CA ASP A 322 -16.07 -30.11 29.33
C ASP A 322 -14.63 -29.60 29.51
N ASP A 323 -14.28 -28.46 28.91
CA ASP A 323 -12.91 -27.96 28.86
C ASP A 323 -12.60 -27.00 30.01
N VAL A 324 -11.34 -27.00 30.46
CA VAL A 324 -10.92 -26.25 31.65
C VAL A 324 -9.63 -25.48 31.42
N VAL A 325 -9.62 -24.20 31.79
CA VAL A 325 -8.41 -23.38 31.91
C VAL A 325 -8.10 -23.12 33.38
N LEU A 326 -6.86 -23.41 33.79
CA LEU A 326 -6.35 -23.15 35.13
C LEU A 326 -5.52 -21.87 35.17
N ALA A 327 -5.77 -21.06 36.20
CA ALA A 327 -5.15 -19.78 36.46
C ALA A 327 -4.63 -19.67 37.90
N ASN A 328 -3.58 -18.88 38.11
CA ASN A 328 -3.14 -18.53 39.47
C ASN A 328 -3.99 -17.38 40.04
N LYS A 329 -3.73 -17.01 41.31
CA LYS A 329 -4.40 -15.90 42.02
C LYS A 329 -4.28 -14.53 41.33
N ASN A 330 -3.29 -14.37 40.44
CA ASN A 330 -3.06 -13.14 39.67
C ASN A 330 -3.75 -13.18 38.28
N ASN A 331 -4.65 -14.13 38.04
CA ASN A 331 -5.28 -14.39 36.74
C ASN A 331 -4.26 -14.65 35.62
N GLU A 332 -3.15 -15.32 35.93
CA GLU A 332 -2.17 -15.74 34.93
C GLU A 332 -2.40 -17.20 34.53
N PHE A 333 -2.29 -17.46 33.23
CA PHE A 333 -2.46 -18.77 32.64
C PHE A 333 -1.43 -19.79 33.16
N VAL A 334 -1.94 -20.90 33.72
CA VAL A 334 -1.11 -22.04 34.15
C VAL A 334 -1.19 -23.17 33.14
N THR A 335 -2.38 -23.62 32.76
CA THR A 335 -2.58 -24.72 31.80
C THR A 335 -4.03 -24.77 31.29
N ILE A 336 -4.26 -25.46 30.17
CA ILE A 336 -5.58 -25.79 29.64
C ILE A 336 -5.69 -27.32 29.51
N LEU A 337 -6.89 -27.86 29.70
CA LEU A 337 -7.19 -29.28 29.63
C LEU A 337 -8.48 -29.49 28.84
N ARG A 338 -8.41 -30.31 27.79
CA ARG A 338 -9.60 -30.77 27.09
C ARG A 338 -10.30 -31.85 27.92
N GLY A 339 -11.61 -31.76 28.14
CA GLY A 339 -12.33 -32.69 29.03
C GLY A 339 -11.92 -32.57 30.51
N GLY A 340 -11.34 -31.43 30.91
CA GLY A 340 -10.74 -31.20 32.22
C GLY A 340 -11.72 -31.33 33.40
N VAL A 341 -13.02 -31.22 33.18
CA VAL A 341 -14.06 -31.45 34.22
C VAL A 341 -13.98 -32.84 34.85
N ASN A 342 -13.42 -33.81 34.12
CA ASN A 342 -13.26 -35.18 34.59
C ASN A 342 -11.96 -35.44 35.36
N ASN A 343 -11.10 -34.42 35.50
CA ASN A 343 -9.83 -34.57 36.21
C ASN A 343 -10.06 -34.76 37.72
N ALA A 344 -9.42 -35.78 38.31
CA ALA A 344 -9.57 -36.11 39.74
C ALA A 344 -9.31 -34.90 40.67
N ARG A 345 -8.38 -34.01 40.32
CA ARG A 345 -8.06 -32.82 41.15
C ARG A 345 -9.10 -31.69 41.04
N ILE A 346 -9.87 -31.67 39.94
CA ILE A 346 -10.94 -30.71 39.69
C ILE A 346 -12.27 -31.24 40.24
N LYS A 347 -12.49 -32.56 40.21
CA LYS A 347 -13.67 -33.22 40.80
C LYS A 347 -13.68 -33.21 42.33
N ASN A 348 -12.51 -33.33 42.96
CA ASN A 348 -12.40 -33.46 44.41
C ASN A 348 -12.36 -32.13 45.17
N THR A 349 -12.54 -31.00 44.48
CA THR A 349 -12.60 -29.67 45.12
C THR A 349 -14.05 -29.36 45.49
N GLY A 350 -14.40 -29.54 46.77
CA GLY A 350 -15.77 -29.33 47.29
C GLY A 350 -16.37 -30.51 48.08
N LYS A 351 -15.55 -31.50 48.46
CA LYS A 351 -15.87 -32.45 49.54
C LYS A 351 -15.03 -32.17 50.77
#